data_AF-A0A7C1FAM5-F1
#
_entry.id   AF-A0A7C1FAM5-F1
#
_cell.length_a   1.000
_cell.length_b   1.000
_cell.length_c   1.000
_cell.angle_alpha   90.00
_cell.angle_beta   90.00
_cell.angle_gamma   90.00
#
_symmetry.space_group_name_H-M   'P 1'
#
loop_
_entity.id
_entity.type
_entity.pdbx_description
1 polymer ?
#
loop_
_entity_poly.entity_id
_entity_poly.type
_entity_poly.pdbx_seq_one_letter_code
_entity_poly.pdbx_strand_id
1 'polypeptide(L)'
;MLCACLLMIGGVFAQEPEPTPTDTPTLAPTDTATNTDTPSPIPTDTATDTDTPSPIPTETPTDTATSTETSRPSLTSTFTETLAATETATATPTATATPIAIGQLAETTCPARTGTGINFSIVNAGDEAQLYEALDRANQYADEYTIYLNADVTPNQTTIEPYMLDRLLSICGHVVIHGNRAQITRSNNTALYIRQNGYLELHHILIQDSGSPTAVPYAGGIRNEGTLYVYDSEIVNNKAQNGGGGLYNLGTLVVMRSKFIANQASAGVAVQNDQGGTATITCSLFNDNGGSGSGTFRAVNLVNGNTDNILGAVTIQYSAMGEYRASEGVIKEVQNYIIFSPPTVNVANNWWYSNEFGQ
;
A
#
# COMPACT_ATOMS: atom_id res chain seq x y z
N MET A 1 -11.49 22.97 11.28
CA MET A 1 -10.96 23.74 10.14
C MET A 1 -10.25 22.76 9.22
N LEU A 2 -10.91 22.32 8.14
CA LEU A 2 -10.28 21.41 7.16
C LEU A 2 -9.10 22.12 6.48
N CYS A 3 -8.05 21.38 6.13
CA CYS A 3 -6.99 21.95 5.31
C CYS A 3 -7.51 22.15 3.87
N ALA A 4 -7.28 23.33 3.30
CA ALA A 4 -7.61 23.61 1.90
C ALA A 4 -6.93 22.63 0.92
N CYS A 5 -5.78 22.05 1.29
CA CYS A 5 -5.15 20.96 0.53
C CYS A 5 -6.08 19.76 0.32
N LEU A 6 -6.81 19.31 1.34
CA LEU A 6 -7.60 18.07 1.25
C LEU A 6 -8.87 18.25 0.39
N LEU A 7 -9.39 19.47 0.32
CA LEU A 7 -10.50 19.83 -0.58
C LEU A 7 -10.10 19.77 -2.07
N MET A 8 -8.80 19.92 -2.39
CA MET A 8 -8.28 19.80 -3.77
C MET A 8 -8.16 18.33 -4.24
N ILE A 9 -8.18 17.35 -3.32
CA ILE A 9 -7.95 15.92 -3.61
C ILE A 9 -9.19 15.25 -4.22
N GLY A 10 -10.38 15.83 -4.00
CA GLY A 10 -11.62 15.52 -4.70
C GLY A 10 -12.37 14.27 -4.24
N GLY A 11 -13.63 14.45 -3.83
CA GLY A 11 -14.67 13.41 -3.93
C GLY A 11 -15.05 12.61 -2.68
N VAL A 12 -14.27 12.65 -1.58
CA VAL A 12 -14.60 11.90 -0.34
C VAL A 12 -15.05 12.83 0.79
N PHE A 13 -16.08 13.62 0.51
CA PHE A 13 -16.91 14.25 1.54
C PHE A 13 -18.37 14.06 1.16
N ALA A 14 -19.04 13.14 1.83
CA ALA A 14 -20.49 13.21 1.94
C ALA A 14 -20.80 14.45 2.78
N GLN A 15 -21.29 15.51 2.14
CA GLN A 15 -22.01 16.54 2.89
C GLN A 15 -23.28 15.89 3.43
N GLU A 16 -23.31 15.64 4.73
CA GLU A 16 -24.58 15.75 5.45
C GLU A 16 -25.13 17.16 5.13
N PRO A 17 -26.36 17.28 4.61
CA PRO A 17 -26.86 18.56 4.13
C PRO A 17 -27.04 19.52 5.31
N GLU A 18 -26.20 20.55 5.35
CA GLU A 18 -26.28 21.62 6.33
C GLU A 18 -27.70 22.19 6.32
N PRO A 19 -28.41 22.22 7.47
CA PRO A 19 -29.85 22.44 7.47
C PRO A 19 -30.18 23.87 7.03
N THR A 20 -30.74 23.99 5.83
CA THR A 20 -31.21 25.27 5.27
C THR A 20 -32.07 26.00 6.29
N PRO A 21 -31.76 27.27 6.64
CA PRO A 21 -32.62 28.06 7.51
C PRO A 21 -33.93 28.38 6.78
N THR A 22 -34.97 27.61 7.07
CA THR A 22 -36.32 27.83 6.53
C THR A 22 -36.91 29.09 7.15
N ASP A 23 -36.85 30.19 6.41
CA ASP A 23 -37.62 31.41 6.69
C ASP A 23 -39.09 31.01 6.92
N THR A 24 -39.58 31.24 8.13
CA THR A 24 -40.92 30.81 8.57
C THR A 24 -41.90 31.98 8.40
N PRO A 25 -42.74 32.00 7.35
CA PRO A 25 -43.73 33.06 7.18
C PRO A 25 -44.80 32.96 8.27
N THR A 26 -44.83 33.96 9.15
CA THR A 26 -45.89 34.08 10.17
C THR A 26 -47.23 34.37 9.49
N LEU A 27 -48.19 33.45 9.59
CA LEU A 27 -49.57 33.66 9.18
C LEU A 27 -50.48 33.82 10.40
N ALA A 28 -51.43 34.75 10.29
CA ALA A 28 -52.42 35.06 11.32
C ALA A 28 -53.47 33.94 11.46
N PRO A 29 -54.11 33.78 12.64
CA PRO A 29 -55.04 32.68 12.89
C PRO A 29 -56.35 32.80 12.09
N THR A 30 -57.00 31.66 11.85
CA THR A 30 -58.40 31.57 11.39
C THR A 30 -59.02 30.31 11.97
N ASP A 31 -60.18 30.45 12.61
CA ASP A 31 -60.89 29.39 13.34
C ASP A 31 -61.69 28.41 12.46
N THR A 32 -62.22 27.35 13.09
CA THR A 32 -63.31 26.47 12.61
C THR A 32 -62.84 25.30 11.70
N ALA A 33 -63.12 24.02 11.98
CA ALA A 33 -63.74 23.38 13.15
C ALA A 33 -63.27 21.92 13.33
N THR A 34 -63.67 21.32 14.47
CA THR A 34 -63.46 19.92 14.85
C THR A 34 -64.03 18.88 13.89
N ASN A 35 -63.36 17.72 13.81
CA ASN A 35 -64.00 16.45 14.16
C ASN A 35 -62.97 15.50 14.81
N THR A 36 -63.47 14.64 15.70
CA THR A 36 -62.68 13.69 16.50
C THR A 36 -63.03 12.27 16.09
N ASP A 37 -62.07 11.35 16.03
CA ASP A 37 -62.34 9.93 16.31
C ASP A 37 -61.04 9.16 16.64
N THR A 38 -61.10 8.26 17.65
CA THR A 38 -60.06 7.29 18.03
C THR A 38 -60.65 6.28 19.03
N PRO A 39 -60.75 4.99 18.66
CA PRO A 39 -60.03 3.91 19.37
C PRO A 39 -59.32 2.94 18.38
N SER A 40 -58.13 2.40 18.63
CA SER A 40 -57.64 1.46 19.69
C SER A 40 -57.74 -0.05 19.27
N PRO A 41 -56.81 -0.96 19.65
CA PRO A 41 -56.54 -2.24 18.95
C PRO A 41 -57.02 -3.53 19.67
N ILE A 42 -56.86 -4.72 19.04
CA ILE A 42 -56.75 -6.06 19.69
C ILE A 42 -56.25 -7.17 18.69
N PRO A 43 -55.70 -8.34 19.13
CA PRO A 43 -54.87 -9.27 18.31
C PRO A 43 -55.44 -10.72 18.16
N THR A 44 -54.58 -11.77 18.19
CA THR A 44 -54.88 -13.24 18.42
C THR A 44 -55.18 -14.09 17.13
N ASP A 45 -54.73 -15.35 16.86
CA ASP A 45 -53.91 -16.38 17.57
C ASP A 45 -53.22 -17.46 16.65
N THR A 46 -52.36 -18.32 17.24
CA THR A 46 -52.15 -19.82 17.16
C THR A 46 -52.73 -20.67 15.97
N ALA A 47 -52.19 -21.80 15.45
CA ALA A 47 -51.21 -22.86 15.85
C ALA A 47 -50.41 -23.38 14.61
N THR A 48 -49.22 -24.03 14.67
CA THR A 48 -48.83 -25.38 15.15
C THR A 48 -49.40 -26.58 14.37
N ASP A 49 -48.53 -27.41 13.79
CA ASP A 49 -48.77 -28.87 13.66
C ASP A 49 -47.44 -29.67 13.53
N THR A 50 -47.46 -31.00 13.63
CA THR A 50 -46.26 -31.88 13.67
C THR A 50 -46.56 -33.25 13.06
N ASP A 51 -45.61 -33.87 12.33
CA ASP A 51 -45.65 -35.33 12.16
C ASP A 51 -44.31 -35.98 11.76
N THR A 52 -44.17 -37.29 11.98
CA THR A 52 -43.02 -38.14 11.58
C THR A 52 -43.40 -39.63 11.60
N PRO A 53 -42.98 -40.42 10.59
CA PRO A 53 -42.59 -41.81 10.87
C PRO A 53 -41.33 -42.30 10.14
N SER A 54 -40.75 -43.40 10.66
CA SER A 54 -39.62 -44.17 10.11
C SER A 54 -40.03 -45.64 9.94
N PRO A 55 -39.27 -46.47 9.20
CA PRO A 55 -38.75 -47.69 9.86
C PRO A 55 -37.32 -48.15 9.43
N ILE A 56 -36.77 -49.10 10.20
CA ILE A 56 -35.49 -49.83 9.99
C ILE A 56 -35.73 -51.34 10.23
N PRO A 57 -34.92 -52.27 9.69
CA PRO A 57 -34.07 -53.15 10.53
C PRO A 57 -32.66 -53.43 9.94
N THR A 58 -31.55 -53.40 10.71
CA THR A 58 -30.90 -54.52 11.48
C THR A 58 -29.94 -55.38 10.62
N GLU A 59 -28.65 -55.53 10.97
CA GLU A 59 -28.12 -56.65 11.81
C GLU A 59 -26.84 -56.35 12.64
N THR A 60 -26.60 -57.23 13.61
CA THR A 60 -26.01 -57.03 14.96
C THR A 60 -24.50 -57.49 15.08
N PRO A 61 -23.82 -57.68 16.25
CA PRO A 61 -22.54 -56.96 16.54
C PRO A 61 -21.37 -57.82 17.16
N THR A 62 -20.80 -57.37 18.31
CA THR A 62 -19.90 -58.02 19.31
C THR A 62 -18.37 -58.05 19.03
N ASP A 63 -17.43 -57.82 19.98
CA ASP A 63 -17.55 -57.50 21.43
C ASP A 63 -16.27 -56.85 22.10
N THR A 64 -16.44 -56.35 23.34
CA THR A 64 -15.46 -56.21 24.45
C THR A 64 -14.40 -55.07 24.45
N ALA A 65 -14.05 -54.59 25.66
CA ALA A 65 -13.13 -53.48 25.97
C ALA A 65 -12.35 -53.71 27.30
N THR A 66 -11.47 -52.78 27.72
CA THR A 66 -11.29 -52.24 29.13
C THR A 66 -9.83 -51.96 29.61
N SER A 67 -9.62 -50.73 30.14
CA SER A 67 -8.64 -50.18 31.14
C SER A 67 -7.09 -50.39 31.14
N THR A 68 -6.35 -49.31 30.86
CA THR A 68 -5.69 -48.37 31.84
C THR A 68 -4.67 -48.86 32.94
N GLU A 69 -3.38 -48.48 32.75
CA GLU A 69 -2.37 -47.89 33.71
C GLU A 69 -1.26 -48.65 34.52
N THR A 70 -0.15 -47.89 34.74
CA THR A 70 0.90 -47.89 35.81
C THR A 70 2.19 -48.78 35.81
N SER A 71 3.29 -48.19 35.28
CA SER A 71 4.64 -47.95 35.89
C SER A 71 5.67 -49.01 36.41
N ARG A 72 6.88 -49.03 35.79
CA ARG A 72 8.28 -48.91 36.37
C ARG A 72 8.87 -50.07 37.27
N PRO A 73 10.22 -50.32 37.47
CA PRO A 73 11.52 -49.84 36.88
C PRO A 73 12.57 -50.93 36.44
N SER A 74 13.79 -50.50 36.01
CA SER A 74 15.15 -51.10 36.26
C SER A 74 15.66 -52.24 35.32
N LEU A 75 16.96 -52.40 34.97
CA LEU A 75 18.26 -51.74 35.32
C LEU A 75 19.42 -52.07 34.32
N THR A 76 20.50 -51.25 34.28
CA THR A 76 21.91 -51.56 33.84
C THR A 76 22.17 -51.81 32.31
N SER A 77 23.20 -51.30 31.61
CA SER A 77 24.65 -51.19 31.93
C SER A 77 25.44 -49.98 31.36
N THR A 78 26.65 -49.80 31.91
CA THR A 78 27.79 -48.92 31.55
C THR A 78 28.46 -49.26 30.19
N PHE A 79 29.42 -48.51 29.62
CA PHE A 79 30.24 -47.32 30.01
C PHE A 79 30.04 -46.15 28.98
N THR A 80 30.82 -45.06 28.79
CA THR A 80 32.19 -44.62 29.18
C THR A 80 32.33 -43.07 29.08
N GLU A 81 33.38 -42.48 29.66
CA GLU A 81 33.78 -41.06 29.45
C GLU A 81 35.14 -40.90 28.74
N THR A 82 35.34 -39.75 28.08
CA THR A 82 36.67 -39.19 27.71
C THR A 82 36.64 -37.67 27.89
N LEU A 83 37.55 -37.11 28.69
CA LEU A 83 37.69 -35.67 28.91
C LEU A 83 38.84 -35.09 28.06
N ALA A 84 38.56 -33.99 27.35
CA ALA A 84 39.58 -33.07 26.84
C ALA A 84 38.95 -31.68 26.57
N ALA A 85 39.19 -30.71 27.46
CA ALA A 85 38.71 -29.34 27.29
C ALA A 85 39.79 -28.34 27.72
N THR A 86 40.70 -28.02 26.79
CA THR A 86 41.68 -26.93 26.91
C THR A 86 42.04 -26.45 25.51
N GLU A 87 41.65 -25.23 25.15
CA GLU A 87 42.21 -24.40 24.07
C GLU A 87 41.74 -22.96 24.33
N THR A 88 42.53 -21.96 23.93
CA THR A 88 42.34 -20.57 24.39
C THR A 88 41.69 -19.69 23.32
N ALA A 89 40.48 -19.21 23.57
CA ALA A 89 39.75 -18.31 22.66
C ALA A 89 40.34 -16.88 22.64
N THR A 90 41.46 -16.71 21.92
CA THR A 90 41.98 -15.38 21.55
C THR A 90 41.14 -14.81 20.39
N ALA A 91 40.79 -13.53 20.46
CA ALA A 91 39.83 -12.93 19.54
C ALA A 91 40.38 -12.73 18.11
N THR A 92 39.51 -12.89 17.11
CA THR A 92 39.61 -12.24 15.80
C THR A 92 38.21 -12.02 15.24
N PRO A 93 37.70 -10.77 15.21
CA PRO A 93 36.46 -10.47 14.52
C PRO A 93 36.72 -10.28 13.02
N THR A 94 36.07 -11.08 12.17
CA THR A 94 35.49 -10.68 10.87
C THR A 94 34.91 -11.91 10.17
N ALA A 95 33.59 -11.93 10.08
CA ALA A 95 32.87 -12.60 9.00
C ALA A 95 31.59 -11.78 8.76
N THR A 96 31.74 -10.60 8.17
CA THR A 96 30.60 -9.78 7.73
C THR A 96 29.73 -10.65 6.84
N ALA A 97 28.48 -10.89 7.23
CA ALA A 97 27.56 -11.64 6.39
C ALA A 97 27.37 -10.86 5.09
N THR A 98 27.87 -11.41 3.97
CA THR A 98 27.66 -10.85 2.65
C THR A 98 26.16 -10.63 2.45
N PRO A 99 25.69 -9.42 2.08
CA PRO A 99 24.27 -9.20 1.85
C PRO A 99 23.78 -10.20 0.81
N ILE A 100 22.69 -10.91 1.14
CA ILE A 100 22.06 -11.85 0.23
C ILE A 100 21.72 -11.08 -1.05
N ALA A 101 22.19 -11.60 -2.20
CA ALA A 101 22.00 -10.94 -3.48
C ALA A 101 20.48 -10.78 -3.75
N ILE A 102 19.98 -9.56 -3.54
CA ILE A 102 18.61 -9.19 -3.89
C ILE A 102 18.44 -9.48 -5.37
N GLY A 103 17.40 -10.23 -5.72
CA GLY A 103 17.18 -10.73 -7.08
C GLY A 103 17.38 -9.63 -8.12
N GLN A 104 18.48 -9.71 -8.86
CA GLN A 104 18.84 -8.71 -9.85
C GLN A 104 17.81 -8.76 -10.98
N LEU A 105 16.92 -7.78 -11.01
CA LEU A 105 16.05 -7.56 -12.15
C LEU A 105 16.95 -7.41 -13.38
N ALA A 106 16.79 -8.32 -14.35
CA ALA A 106 17.66 -8.44 -15.52
C ALA A 106 17.34 -7.36 -16.55
N GLU A 107 17.65 -6.12 -16.17
CA GLU A 107 17.23 -4.91 -16.85
C GLU A 107 18.39 -4.29 -17.63
N THR A 108 18.05 -3.50 -18.65
CA THR A 108 19.00 -2.74 -19.44
C THR A 108 19.79 -1.79 -18.55
N THR A 109 21.12 -1.91 -18.59
CA THR A 109 22.03 -0.93 -17.99
C THR A 109 21.72 0.45 -18.57
N CYS A 110 21.71 1.49 -17.73
CA CYS A 110 21.54 2.87 -18.20
C CYS A 110 22.47 3.17 -19.38
N PRO A 111 21.97 3.76 -20.48
CA PRO A 111 22.84 4.16 -21.58
C PRO A 111 23.84 5.21 -21.09
N ALA A 112 25.01 5.27 -21.74
CA ALA A 112 25.92 6.38 -21.55
C ALA A 112 25.24 7.67 -22.00
N ARG A 113 25.38 8.77 -21.24
CA ARG A 113 24.83 10.07 -21.63
C ARG A 113 25.66 10.65 -22.78
N THR A 114 25.04 10.91 -23.93
CA THR A 114 25.71 11.19 -25.20
C THR A 114 25.71 12.67 -25.64
N GLY A 115 25.02 13.56 -24.93
CA GLY A 115 25.06 14.99 -25.20
C GLY A 115 23.95 15.79 -24.53
N THR A 116 23.68 16.96 -25.09
CA THR A 116 22.53 17.81 -24.75
C THR A 116 21.30 17.43 -25.58
N GLY A 117 20.13 17.39 -24.96
CA GLY A 117 18.87 16.99 -25.59
C GLY A 117 18.15 18.13 -26.34
N ILE A 118 17.09 17.78 -27.07
CA ILE A 118 15.99 18.70 -27.37
C ILE A 118 14.73 18.16 -26.69
N ASN A 119 14.08 19.03 -25.91
CA ASN A 119 12.90 18.67 -25.13
C ASN A 119 11.67 18.49 -26.04
N PHE A 120 10.60 17.95 -25.45
CA PHE A 120 9.26 17.74 -26.00
C PHE A 120 9.05 16.42 -26.76
N SER A 121 8.27 15.54 -26.14
CA SER A 121 7.56 14.45 -26.81
C SER A 121 6.11 14.42 -26.32
N ILE A 122 5.17 14.39 -27.26
CA ILE A 122 3.80 13.94 -27.00
C ILE A 122 3.79 12.43 -27.19
N VAL A 123 3.12 11.72 -26.29
CA VAL A 123 2.90 10.28 -26.36
C VAL A 123 1.40 10.04 -26.37
N ASN A 124 0.89 9.41 -27.42
CA ASN A 124 -0.54 9.15 -27.58
C ASN A 124 -1.04 8.17 -26.51
N ALA A 125 -2.33 8.24 -26.15
CA ALA A 125 -2.92 7.35 -25.15
C ALA A 125 -2.78 5.86 -25.54
N GLY A 126 -2.27 5.05 -24.62
CA GLY A 126 -1.99 3.62 -24.82
C GLY A 126 -0.80 3.30 -25.75
N ASP A 127 -0.15 4.29 -26.38
CA ASP A 127 1.04 4.06 -27.21
C ASP A 127 2.31 3.85 -26.34
N GLU A 128 2.40 2.64 -25.82
CA GLU A 128 3.50 2.12 -25.01
C GLU A 128 4.85 2.19 -25.74
N ALA A 129 4.86 2.00 -27.06
CA ALA A 129 6.07 2.05 -27.87
C ALA A 129 6.63 3.48 -27.93
N GLN A 130 5.78 4.48 -28.12
CA GLN A 130 6.16 5.90 -28.05
C GLN A 130 6.62 6.30 -26.65
N LEU A 131 5.97 5.79 -25.58
CA LEU A 131 6.42 6.00 -24.20
C LEU A 131 7.87 5.51 -23.99
N TYR A 132 8.18 4.30 -24.46
CA TYR A 132 9.52 3.75 -24.39
C TYR A 132 10.53 4.49 -25.27
N GLU A 133 10.17 4.90 -26.49
CA GLU A 133 11.07 5.65 -27.37
C GLU A 133 11.39 7.05 -26.79
N ALA A 134 10.40 7.71 -26.18
CA ALA A 134 10.58 8.97 -25.45
C ALA A 134 11.51 8.80 -24.24
N LEU A 135 11.33 7.74 -23.44
CA LEU A 135 12.17 7.47 -22.28
C LEU A 135 13.60 7.00 -22.65
N ASP A 136 13.76 6.17 -23.68
CA ASP A 136 15.06 5.72 -24.15
C ASP A 136 15.88 6.91 -24.70
N ARG A 137 15.22 7.92 -25.30
CA ARG A 137 15.84 9.24 -25.56
C ARG A 137 16.19 9.98 -24.27
N ALA A 138 15.23 10.17 -23.37
CA ALA A 138 15.41 10.93 -22.12
C ALA A 138 16.59 10.41 -21.28
N ASN A 139 16.79 9.09 -21.25
CA ASN A 139 17.88 8.43 -20.54
C ASN A 139 19.27 8.64 -21.17
N GLN A 140 19.35 9.03 -22.45
CA GLN A 140 20.61 9.29 -23.16
C GLN A 140 21.13 10.73 -22.98
N TYR A 141 20.33 11.65 -22.45
CA TYR A 141 20.73 13.07 -22.33
C TYR A 141 21.06 13.46 -20.89
N ALA A 142 21.82 14.55 -20.75
CA ALA A 142 22.18 15.11 -19.44
C ALA A 142 21.15 16.11 -18.89
N ASP A 143 20.41 16.76 -19.78
CA ASP A 143 19.42 17.79 -19.47
C ASP A 143 18.08 17.20 -19.01
N GLU A 144 17.18 18.06 -18.53
CA GLU A 144 15.78 17.74 -18.25
C GLU A 144 15.02 17.40 -19.54
N TYR A 145 14.33 16.25 -19.57
CA TYR A 145 13.52 15.83 -20.71
C TYR A 145 12.04 15.70 -20.33
N THR A 146 11.19 16.54 -20.94
CA THR A 146 9.74 16.57 -20.68
C THR A 146 8.96 15.65 -21.61
N ILE A 147 8.14 14.76 -21.03
CA ILE A 147 7.24 13.83 -21.72
C ILE A 147 5.79 14.17 -21.36
N TYR A 148 4.92 14.28 -22.36
CA TYR A 148 3.49 14.55 -22.19
C TYR A 148 2.68 13.33 -22.67
N LEU A 149 2.18 12.54 -21.72
CA LEU A 149 1.27 11.43 -22.02
C LEU A 149 -0.14 11.98 -22.29
N ASN A 150 -0.95 11.28 -23.06
CA ASN A 150 -2.37 11.62 -23.32
C ASN A 150 -2.63 13.06 -23.80
N ALA A 151 -1.64 13.81 -24.29
CA ALA A 151 -1.84 15.21 -24.69
C ALA A 151 -2.62 15.36 -26.02
N ASP A 152 -2.83 14.24 -26.71
CA ASP A 152 -3.72 14.03 -27.85
C ASP A 152 -5.19 13.78 -27.46
N VAL A 153 -5.45 13.34 -26.22
CA VAL A 153 -6.78 12.96 -25.74
C VAL A 153 -7.71 14.17 -25.67
N THR A 154 -8.84 14.08 -26.38
CA THR A 154 -9.82 15.18 -26.38
C THR A 154 -10.54 15.28 -25.03
N PRO A 155 -10.91 16.49 -24.55
CA PRO A 155 -11.57 16.68 -23.24
C PRO A 155 -12.90 15.93 -23.04
N ASN A 156 -13.53 15.45 -24.12
CA ASN A 156 -14.80 14.72 -24.10
C ASN A 156 -14.61 13.18 -24.10
N GLN A 157 -13.36 12.69 -24.15
CA GLN A 157 -13.08 11.26 -24.19
C GLN A 157 -13.27 10.64 -22.80
N THR A 158 -14.30 9.79 -22.66
CA THR A 158 -14.70 9.19 -21.38
C THR A 158 -13.83 8.02 -20.93
N THR A 159 -13.06 7.43 -21.86
CA THR A 159 -12.24 6.25 -21.62
C THR A 159 -10.82 6.50 -22.13
N ILE A 160 -9.84 6.35 -21.25
CA ILE A 160 -8.41 6.47 -21.56
C ILE A 160 -7.84 5.05 -21.55
N GLU A 161 -7.19 4.65 -22.64
CA GLU A 161 -6.51 3.35 -22.70
C GLU A 161 -5.25 3.37 -21.81
N PRO A 162 -5.01 2.32 -21.00
CA PRO A 162 -3.84 2.24 -20.13
C PRO A 162 -2.57 1.87 -20.91
N TYR A 163 -1.42 2.38 -20.45
CA TYR A 163 -0.10 1.93 -20.87
C TYR A 163 0.24 0.61 -20.15
N MET A 164 0.12 -0.51 -20.87
CA MET A 164 0.20 -1.88 -20.33
C MET A 164 1.62 -2.48 -20.41
N LEU A 165 2.53 -1.93 -19.61
CA LEU A 165 3.98 -2.08 -19.71
C LEU A 165 4.51 -3.54 -19.81
N ASP A 166 5.06 -3.92 -20.97
CA ASP A 166 5.75 -5.19 -21.29
C ASP A 166 7.15 -5.31 -20.67
N ARG A 167 7.85 -4.19 -20.51
CA ARG A 167 9.16 -4.05 -19.84
C ARG A 167 9.11 -2.99 -18.73
N LEU A 168 10.16 -2.93 -17.91
CA LEU A 168 10.23 -1.92 -16.84
C LEU A 168 10.40 -0.51 -17.44
N LEU A 169 9.64 0.46 -16.92
CA LEU A 169 9.91 1.88 -17.14
C LEU A 169 11.11 2.31 -16.25
N SER A 170 12.32 2.29 -16.80
CA SER A 170 13.57 2.58 -16.07
C SER A 170 14.04 4.02 -16.27
N ILE A 171 14.18 4.80 -15.19
CA ILE A 171 14.68 6.18 -15.26
C ILE A 171 16.16 6.25 -14.87
N CYS A 172 16.97 6.81 -15.76
CA CYS A 172 18.42 7.05 -15.63
C CYS A 172 18.82 8.50 -15.95
N GLY A 173 17.99 9.23 -16.71
CA GLY A 173 18.17 10.65 -17.04
C GLY A 173 17.56 11.59 -15.99
N HIS A 174 17.33 12.84 -16.40
CA HIS A 174 16.46 13.80 -15.70
C HIS A 174 15.16 13.91 -16.50
N VAL A 175 14.04 13.47 -15.93
CA VAL A 175 12.78 13.30 -16.67
C VAL A 175 11.62 13.97 -15.92
N VAL A 176 10.74 14.65 -16.66
CA VAL A 176 9.47 15.19 -16.16
C VAL A 176 8.35 14.58 -16.97
N ILE A 177 7.42 13.86 -16.32
CA ILE A 177 6.28 13.22 -16.98
C ILE A 177 4.99 13.94 -16.54
N HIS A 178 4.36 14.63 -17.49
CA HIS A 178 2.98 15.10 -17.36
C HIS A 178 2.05 14.01 -17.89
N GLY A 179 1.41 13.29 -16.97
CA GLY A 179 0.57 12.13 -17.28
C GLY A 179 -0.77 12.48 -17.92
N ASN A 180 -1.34 13.66 -17.67
CA ASN A 180 -2.67 14.06 -18.14
C ASN A 180 -3.74 12.95 -17.94
N ARG A 181 -3.76 12.35 -16.74
CA ARG A 181 -4.60 11.21 -16.34
C ARG A 181 -4.29 9.88 -17.06
N ALA A 182 -3.09 9.74 -17.60
CA ALA A 182 -2.55 8.45 -18.04
C ALA A 182 -2.58 7.42 -16.92
N GLN A 183 -2.92 6.19 -17.30
CA GLN A 183 -2.94 5.03 -16.42
C GLN A 183 -1.77 4.13 -16.85
N ILE A 184 -0.88 3.81 -15.91
CA ILE A 184 0.25 2.90 -16.13
C ILE A 184 0.02 1.65 -15.30
N THR A 185 0.11 0.48 -15.96
CA THR A 185 -0.05 -0.82 -15.32
C THR A 185 0.99 -1.80 -15.83
N ARG A 186 1.65 -2.53 -14.92
CA ARG A 186 2.64 -3.55 -15.22
C ARG A 186 2.30 -4.86 -14.51
N SER A 187 1.49 -5.68 -15.16
CA SER A 187 0.96 -6.93 -14.60
C SER A 187 2.06 -7.84 -14.03
N ASN A 188 1.94 -8.22 -12.76
CA ASN A 188 2.85 -9.12 -12.03
C ASN A 188 4.30 -8.64 -11.81
N ASN A 189 4.67 -7.39 -12.15
CA ASN A 189 6.03 -6.90 -12.02
C ASN A 189 6.08 -5.40 -11.63
N THR A 190 7.20 -4.89 -11.13
CA THR A 190 7.38 -3.45 -10.84
C THR A 190 7.13 -2.62 -12.11
N ALA A 191 6.33 -1.56 -12.01
CA ALA A 191 6.04 -0.68 -13.15
C ALA A 191 7.22 0.23 -13.51
N LEU A 192 7.72 0.94 -12.50
CA LEU A 192 8.62 2.07 -12.63
C LEU A 192 9.80 1.92 -11.67
N TYR A 193 11.02 2.15 -12.15
CA TYR A 193 12.23 2.17 -11.30
C TYR A 193 13.10 3.36 -11.66
N ILE A 194 13.22 4.30 -10.72
CA ILE A 194 14.18 5.40 -10.77
C ILE A 194 15.50 4.87 -10.22
N ARG A 195 16.48 4.68 -11.09
CA ARG A 195 17.81 4.16 -10.73
C ARG A 195 18.64 5.21 -9.99
N GLN A 196 19.76 4.79 -9.40
CA GLN A 196 20.73 5.70 -8.79
C GLN A 196 21.17 6.79 -9.79
N ASN A 197 21.10 8.06 -9.36
CA ASN A 197 21.32 9.27 -10.17
C ASN A 197 20.27 9.56 -11.27
N GLY A 198 19.20 8.76 -11.36
CA GLY A 198 17.99 9.14 -12.08
C GLY A 198 17.20 10.19 -11.29
N TYR A 199 16.55 11.12 -12.00
CA TYR A 199 15.64 12.10 -11.44
C TYR A 199 14.32 12.01 -12.20
N LEU A 200 13.20 11.92 -11.48
CA LEU A 200 11.86 11.89 -12.05
C LEU A 200 10.91 12.85 -11.31
N GLU A 201 10.16 13.64 -12.06
CA GLU A 201 8.87 14.18 -11.60
C GLU A 201 7.70 13.49 -12.29
N LEU A 202 6.71 13.05 -11.49
CA LEU A 202 5.42 12.56 -11.95
C LEU A 202 4.33 13.58 -11.63
N HIS A 203 3.60 14.02 -12.64
CA HIS A 203 2.49 14.97 -12.51
C HIS A 203 1.22 14.38 -13.11
N HIS A 204 0.11 14.36 -12.36
CA HIS A 204 -1.22 13.95 -12.86
C HIS A 204 -1.26 12.56 -13.53
N ILE A 205 -0.67 11.54 -12.90
CA ILE A 205 -0.62 10.15 -13.40
C ILE A 205 -1.26 9.16 -12.43
N LEU A 206 -1.80 8.06 -12.95
CA LEU A 206 -2.30 6.91 -12.18
C LEU A 206 -1.37 5.70 -12.42
N ILE A 207 -0.72 5.20 -11.38
CA ILE A 207 0.09 3.97 -11.43
C ILE A 207 -0.64 2.89 -10.64
N GLN A 208 -1.14 1.86 -11.33
CA GLN A 208 -2.07 0.90 -10.74
C GLN A 208 -1.83 -0.55 -11.15
N ASP A 209 -2.40 -1.47 -10.36
CA ASP A 209 -2.48 -2.92 -10.62
C ASP A 209 -1.14 -3.60 -10.96
N SER A 210 -0.03 -2.99 -10.53
CA SER A 210 1.32 -3.44 -10.82
C SER A 210 1.91 -4.27 -9.67
N GLY A 211 2.91 -5.07 -10.01
CA GLY A 211 3.59 -5.96 -9.07
C GLY A 211 2.83 -7.25 -8.76
N SER A 212 3.31 -8.03 -7.79
CA SER A 212 2.75 -9.32 -7.39
C SER A 212 3.02 -9.63 -5.92
N PRO A 213 2.03 -10.18 -5.17
CA PRO A 213 2.20 -10.60 -3.78
C PRO A 213 3.09 -11.85 -3.60
N THR A 214 3.50 -12.50 -4.70
CA THR A 214 4.29 -13.74 -4.71
C THR A 214 5.54 -13.70 -5.59
N ALA A 215 5.62 -12.81 -6.58
CA ALA A 215 6.72 -12.75 -7.55
C ALA A 215 7.61 -11.49 -7.44
N VAL A 216 7.17 -10.45 -6.73
CA VAL A 216 7.89 -9.16 -6.62
C VAL A 216 8.28 -8.93 -5.16
N PRO A 217 9.55 -9.15 -4.75
CA PRO A 217 9.98 -9.01 -3.36
C PRO A 217 9.69 -7.62 -2.77
N TYR A 218 10.03 -6.55 -3.51
CA TYR A 218 9.79 -5.16 -3.12
C TYR A 218 9.40 -4.33 -4.35
N ALA A 219 8.76 -3.17 -4.13
CA ALA A 219 8.32 -2.24 -5.17
C ALA A 219 7.25 -2.82 -6.11
N GLY A 220 5.99 -2.89 -5.66
CA GLY A 220 4.90 -3.35 -6.51
C GLY A 220 4.60 -2.35 -7.65
N GLY A 221 4.38 -1.09 -7.31
CA GLY A 221 4.28 0.00 -8.28
C GLY A 221 5.65 0.57 -8.66
N ILE A 222 6.31 1.23 -7.69
CA ILE A 222 7.46 2.10 -7.94
C ILE A 222 8.67 1.71 -7.07
N ARG A 223 9.86 1.64 -7.67
CA ARG A 223 11.16 1.55 -6.98
C ARG A 223 11.91 2.88 -7.14
N ASN A 224 12.51 3.40 -6.07
CA ASN A 224 13.33 4.60 -6.14
C ASN A 224 14.68 4.43 -5.44
N GLU A 225 15.77 4.50 -6.21
CA GLU A 225 17.16 4.62 -5.73
C GLU A 225 17.80 5.95 -6.16
N GLY A 226 17.04 6.82 -6.84
CA GLY A 226 17.46 8.15 -7.27
C GLY A 226 16.65 9.24 -6.56
N THR A 227 16.15 10.19 -7.34
CA THR A 227 15.26 11.26 -6.85
C THR A 227 13.91 11.17 -7.53
N LEU A 228 12.83 11.13 -6.74
CA LEU A 228 11.45 11.01 -7.21
C LEU A 228 10.56 12.07 -6.56
N TYR A 229 9.89 12.86 -7.39
CA TYR A 229 8.79 13.74 -7.01
C TYR A 229 7.47 13.20 -7.55
N VAL A 230 6.44 13.15 -6.70
CA VAL A 230 5.09 12.68 -7.03
C VAL A 230 4.09 13.79 -6.71
N TYR A 231 3.48 14.35 -7.76
CA TYR A 231 2.60 15.51 -7.70
C TYR A 231 1.23 15.21 -8.31
N ASP A 232 0.17 15.54 -7.57
CA ASP A 232 -1.22 15.47 -8.05
C ASP A 232 -1.60 14.12 -8.70
N SER A 233 -1.01 13.02 -8.20
CA SER A 233 -0.99 11.69 -8.83
C SER A 233 -1.56 10.62 -7.90
N GLU A 234 -1.89 9.45 -8.45
CA GLU A 234 -2.55 8.36 -7.74
C GLU A 234 -1.78 7.04 -7.91
N ILE A 235 -1.43 6.38 -6.79
CA ILE A 235 -0.76 5.09 -6.76
C ILE A 235 -1.74 4.09 -6.13
N VAL A 236 -2.27 3.14 -6.90
CA VAL A 236 -3.50 2.39 -6.54
C VAL A 236 -3.37 0.87 -6.72
N ASN A 237 -3.79 0.08 -5.73
CA ASN A 237 -3.92 -1.39 -5.80
C ASN A 237 -2.62 -2.16 -6.20
N ASN A 238 -1.44 -1.54 -6.08
CA ASN A 238 -0.17 -2.18 -6.42
C ASN A 238 0.30 -3.15 -5.32
N LYS A 239 1.03 -4.21 -5.70
CA LYS A 239 1.26 -5.39 -4.84
C LYS A 239 2.73 -5.84 -4.79
N ALA A 240 3.23 -6.17 -3.60
CA ALA A 240 4.55 -6.77 -3.40
C ALA A 240 4.49 -7.95 -2.40
N GLN A 241 5.56 -8.72 -2.31
CA GLN A 241 5.68 -9.84 -1.37
C GLN A 241 6.13 -9.36 0.02
N ASN A 242 7.28 -8.66 0.11
CA ASN A 242 7.89 -8.31 1.39
C ASN A 242 7.59 -6.87 1.83
N GLY A 243 7.46 -5.92 0.91
CA GLY A 243 7.12 -4.54 1.25
C GLY A 243 7.23 -3.52 0.11
N GLY A 244 6.80 -2.28 0.36
CA GLY A 244 6.72 -1.25 -0.67
C GLY A 244 5.72 -1.61 -1.78
N GLY A 245 4.50 -2.04 -1.40
CA GLY A 245 3.45 -2.45 -2.33
C GLY A 245 3.12 -1.38 -3.37
N GLY A 246 2.98 -0.14 -2.93
CA GLY A 246 2.88 1.03 -3.82
C GLY A 246 4.27 1.52 -4.24
N LEU A 247 5.15 1.76 -3.27
CA LEU A 247 6.45 2.38 -3.48
C LEU A 247 7.51 1.85 -2.49
N TYR A 248 8.69 1.48 -2.99
CA TYR A 248 9.88 1.21 -2.18
C TYR A 248 10.95 2.28 -2.41
N ASN A 249 11.31 3.00 -1.36
CA ASN A 249 12.24 4.12 -1.41
C ASN A 249 13.56 3.79 -0.71
N LEU A 250 14.65 3.86 -1.47
CA LEU A 250 16.03 3.84 -1.01
C LEU A 250 16.76 5.17 -1.31
N GLY A 251 16.16 6.02 -2.16
CA GLY A 251 16.67 7.33 -2.55
C GLY A 251 15.93 8.50 -1.88
N THR A 252 15.78 9.61 -2.62
CA THR A 252 15.01 10.78 -2.16
C THR A 252 13.61 10.76 -2.76
N LEU A 253 12.59 10.78 -1.90
CA LEU A 253 11.17 10.82 -2.27
C LEU A 253 10.51 12.11 -1.76
N VAL A 254 9.77 12.78 -2.64
CA VAL A 254 8.85 13.85 -2.28
C VAL A 254 7.47 13.54 -2.83
N VAL A 255 6.44 13.64 -2.00
CA VAL A 255 5.04 13.41 -2.36
C VAL A 255 4.21 14.63 -1.97
N MET A 256 3.46 15.20 -2.91
CA MET A 256 2.54 16.31 -2.64
C MET A 256 1.22 16.17 -3.41
N ARG A 257 0.10 16.48 -2.74
CA ARG A 257 -1.28 16.42 -3.30
C ARG A 257 -1.67 15.09 -3.96
N SER A 258 -1.01 14.00 -3.57
CA SER A 258 -1.13 12.69 -4.22
C SER A 258 -1.86 11.68 -3.33
N LYS A 259 -2.38 10.60 -3.94
CA LYS A 259 -3.13 9.54 -3.26
C LYS A 259 -2.38 8.20 -3.33
N PHE A 260 -2.34 7.47 -2.23
CA PHE A 260 -1.90 6.09 -2.16
C PHE A 260 -3.06 5.24 -1.63
N ILE A 261 -3.69 4.44 -2.48
CA ILE A 261 -4.94 3.73 -2.17
C ILE A 261 -4.81 2.22 -2.39
N ALA A 262 -5.25 1.41 -1.42
CA ALA A 262 -5.36 -0.05 -1.53
C ALA A 262 -4.04 -0.81 -1.87
N ASN A 263 -2.87 -0.19 -1.72
CA ASN A 263 -1.60 -0.83 -2.05
C ASN A 263 -1.16 -1.77 -0.92
N GLN A 264 -0.67 -2.95 -1.30
CA GLN A 264 -0.52 -4.08 -0.38
C GLN A 264 0.84 -4.76 -0.50
N ALA A 265 1.36 -5.29 0.61
CA ALA A 265 2.50 -6.21 0.54
C ALA A 265 2.40 -7.34 1.56
N SER A 266 2.52 -8.60 1.14
CA SER A 266 2.15 -9.78 1.95
C SER A 266 2.74 -9.79 3.37
N ALA A 267 3.99 -9.34 3.52
CA ALA A 267 4.69 -9.17 4.79
C ALA A 267 5.06 -7.70 5.14
N GLY A 268 4.51 -6.70 4.46
CA GLY A 268 4.95 -5.30 4.54
C GLY A 268 3.85 -4.24 4.34
N VAL A 269 4.25 -3.06 3.84
CA VAL A 269 3.41 -1.85 3.74
C VAL A 269 3.32 -1.28 2.33
N ALA A 270 2.45 -0.27 2.12
CA ALA A 270 2.35 0.43 0.84
C ALA A 270 3.59 1.26 0.50
N VAL A 271 4.11 2.06 1.43
CA VAL A 271 5.33 2.86 1.23
C VAL A 271 6.38 2.51 2.28
N GLN A 272 7.47 1.90 1.85
CA GLN A 272 8.59 1.51 2.71
C GLN A 272 9.83 2.33 2.37
N ASN A 273 10.47 2.91 3.37
CA ASN A 273 11.61 3.82 3.26
C ASN A 273 12.82 3.22 3.99
N ASP A 274 13.81 2.71 3.27
CA ASP A 274 14.93 1.91 3.80
C ASP A 274 16.32 2.41 3.28
N GLN A 275 17.42 1.84 3.80
CA GLN A 275 18.81 1.91 3.32
C GLN A 275 19.44 3.31 3.09
N GLY A 276 19.02 4.30 3.88
CA GLY A 276 19.44 5.70 3.78
C GLY A 276 18.40 6.60 3.09
N GLY A 277 17.31 6.02 2.58
CA GLY A 277 16.26 6.74 1.88
C GLY A 277 15.58 7.81 2.75
N THR A 278 15.15 8.89 2.10
CA THR A 278 14.39 9.98 2.74
C THR A 278 13.06 10.21 2.04
N ALA A 279 12.01 10.47 2.81
CA ALA A 279 10.67 10.77 2.30
C ALA A 279 10.11 12.05 2.92
N THR A 280 9.64 12.98 2.08
CA THR A 280 8.87 14.16 2.52
C THR A 280 7.49 14.12 1.88
N ILE A 281 6.44 14.10 2.70
CA ILE A 281 5.06 13.84 2.28
C ILE A 281 4.17 14.95 2.80
N THR A 282 3.52 15.69 1.90
CA THR A 282 2.74 16.87 2.25
C THR A 282 1.38 16.84 1.58
N CYS A 283 0.32 17.25 2.28
CA CYS A 283 -1.01 17.45 1.69
C CYS A 283 -1.53 16.25 0.88
N SER A 284 -1.25 15.01 1.31
CA SER A 284 -1.50 13.78 0.54
C SER A 284 -2.47 12.84 1.28
N LEU A 285 -3.00 11.82 0.60
CA LEU A 285 -3.97 10.87 1.14
C LEU A 285 -3.44 9.43 1.11
N PHE A 286 -3.55 8.71 2.23
CA PHE A 286 -3.21 7.29 2.35
C PHE A 286 -4.40 6.52 2.90
N ASN A 287 -4.97 5.57 2.14
CA ASN A 287 -6.19 4.85 2.53
C ASN A 287 -6.20 3.39 2.02
N ASP A 288 -6.78 2.48 2.81
CA ASP A 288 -6.93 1.03 2.51
C ASP A 288 -5.60 0.28 2.28
N ASN A 289 -4.46 0.88 2.65
CA ASN A 289 -3.14 0.29 2.46
C ASN A 289 -2.76 -0.68 3.59
N GLY A 290 -1.84 -1.60 3.30
CA GLY A 290 -1.18 -2.44 4.31
C GLY A 290 -0.99 -3.89 3.89
N GLY A 291 -0.37 -4.69 4.75
CA GLY A 291 -0.04 -6.08 4.43
C GLY A 291 -1.18 -7.08 4.60
N SER A 292 -1.36 -7.95 3.61
CA SER A 292 -2.46 -8.93 3.54
C SER A 292 -2.36 -10.08 4.55
N GLY A 293 -1.17 -10.34 5.10
CA GLY A 293 -1.03 -11.07 6.37
C GLY A 293 0.10 -12.11 6.41
N SER A 294 1.02 -11.93 7.35
CA SER A 294 1.86 -12.96 8.01
C SER A 294 3.04 -12.31 8.76
N GLY A 295 3.54 -11.18 8.25
CA GLY A 295 4.64 -10.40 8.85
C GLY A 295 4.24 -9.48 10.01
N THR A 296 5.22 -8.74 10.52
CA THR A 296 5.10 -7.76 11.61
C THR A 296 4.31 -6.51 11.23
N PHE A 297 4.43 -6.04 9.99
CA PHE A 297 3.91 -4.74 9.52
C PHE A 297 2.43 -4.73 9.10
N ARG A 298 1.58 -5.47 9.80
CA ARG A 298 0.12 -5.48 9.59
C ARG A 298 -0.43 -4.06 9.86
N ALA A 299 -1.45 -3.60 9.13
CA ALA A 299 -2.14 -2.31 9.35
C ALA A 299 -1.35 -1.00 9.11
N VAL A 300 -0.12 -1.03 8.57
CA VAL A 300 0.72 0.17 8.46
C VAL A 300 0.70 0.74 7.02
N ASN A 301 0.44 2.04 6.89
CA ASN A 301 0.49 2.77 5.62
C ASN A 301 1.96 3.01 5.19
N LEU A 302 2.82 3.48 6.12
CA LEU A 302 4.24 3.75 5.87
C LEU A 302 5.20 3.24 6.96
N VAL A 303 6.35 2.70 6.54
CA VAL A 303 7.45 2.27 7.43
C VAL A 303 8.74 2.98 7.09
N ASN A 304 9.44 3.45 8.13
CA ASN A 304 10.85 3.83 8.06
C ASN A 304 11.72 2.66 8.57
N GLY A 305 12.43 1.99 7.67
CA GLY A 305 13.56 1.13 7.99
C GLY A 305 13.23 -0.29 8.44
N ASN A 306 12.86 -1.16 7.50
CA ASN A 306 12.79 -2.61 7.74
C ASN A 306 14.17 -3.29 7.65
N THR A 307 15.02 -2.85 6.69
CA THR A 307 16.31 -3.48 6.34
C THR A 307 17.52 -2.56 6.54
N ASP A 308 17.60 -1.94 7.72
CA ASP A 308 18.50 -0.83 8.09
C ASP A 308 18.23 0.48 7.33
N ASN A 309 18.22 1.60 8.07
CA ASN A 309 17.95 2.95 7.58
C ASN A 309 18.38 4.03 8.60
N ILE A 310 19.56 3.85 9.20
CA ILE A 310 20.03 4.64 10.36
C ILE A 310 20.22 6.14 10.02
N LEU A 311 20.37 6.46 8.72
CA LEU A 311 20.56 7.83 8.21
C LEU A 311 19.30 8.42 7.55
N GLY A 312 18.23 7.64 7.39
CA GLY A 312 17.02 8.06 6.68
C GLY A 312 16.00 8.75 7.57
N ALA A 313 15.15 9.57 6.93
CA ALA A 313 14.14 10.38 7.57
C ALA A 313 12.81 10.34 6.81
N VAL A 314 11.70 10.32 7.53
CA VAL A 314 10.35 10.42 6.99
C VAL A 314 9.65 11.61 7.64
N THR A 315 9.31 12.63 6.85
CA THR A 315 8.52 13.78 7.29
C THR A 315 7.15 13.75 6.64
N ILE A 316 6.08 13.81 7.44
CA ILE A 316 4.69 13.79 6.95
C ILE A 316 3.92 14.97 7.54
N GLN A 317 3.33 15.82 6.70
CA GLN A 317 2.58 17.00 7.13
C GLN A 317 1.29 17.24 6.32
N TYR A 318 0.27 17.83 6.97
CA TYR A 318 -1.00 18.26 6.36
C TYR A 318 -1.74 17.17 5.55
N SER A 319 -1.41 15.90 5.80
CA SER A 319 -1.86 14.73 5.05
C SER A 319 -2.96 14.00 5.82
N ALA A 320 -3.75 13.20 5.10
CA ALA A 320 -4.78 12.36 5.67
C ALA A 320 -4.35 10.89 5.62
N MET A 321 -4.44 10.23 6.77
CA MET A 321 -4.05 8.86 7.02
C MET A 321 -5.31 8.10 7.44
N GLY A 322 -5.65 7.06 6.69
CA GLY A 322 -6.94 6.39 6.77
C GLY A 322 -6.88 4.89 7.03
N GLU A 323 -8.04 4.28 6.81
CA GLU A 323 -8.37 2.88 7.05
C GLU A 323 -7.35 1.90 6.43
N TYR A 324 -7.35 0.66 6.94
CA TYR A 324 -6.39 -0.38 6.57
C TYR A 324 -7.05 -1.77 6.60
N ARG A 325 -6.46 -2.76 5.91
CA ARG A 325 -6.94 -4.15 5.91
C ARG A 325 -6.15 -5.03 6.88
N ALA A 326 -6.53 -5.07 8.15
CA ALA A 326 -5.97 -6.04 9.09
C ALA A 326 -6.92 -6.34 10.26
N SER A 327 -6.59 -7.41 10.99
CA SER A 327 -7.23 -7.79 12.25
C SER A 327 -7.15 -6.67 13.30
N GLU A 328 -8.10 -6.70 14.22
CA GLU A 328 -8.18 -5.87 15.43
C GLU A 328 -6.87 -5.88 16.25
N GLY A 329 -6.53 -4.75 16.90
CA GLY A 329 -5.46 -4.69 17.91
C GLY A 329 -4.01 -4.41 17.43
N VAL A 330 -3.77 -4.01 16.17
CA VAL A 330 -2.42 -3.64 15.69
C VAL A 330 -2.17 -2.14 15.78
N ILE A 331 -0.91 -1.72 16.03
CA ILE A 331 -0.46 -0.31 16.06
C ILE A 331 -0.46 0.26 14.63
N LYS A 332 -1.07 1.44 14.45
CA LYS A 332 -1.63 1.86 13.16
C LYS A 332 -0.75 2.88 12.40
N GLU A 333 -0.98 2.91 11.09
CA GLU A 333 -0.63 3.99 10.15
C GLU A 333 0.86 4.26 9.85
N VAL A 334 1.71 4.69 10.79
CA VAL A 334 3.12 5.07 10.51
C VAL A 334 4.08 4.54 11.57
N GLN A 335 5.14 3.83 11.16
CA GLN A 335 6.09 3.19 12.09
C GLN A 335 7.58 3.39 11.72
N ASN A 336 8.44 3.19 12.71
CA ASN A 336 9.90 3.12 12.61
C ASN A 336 10.36 1.82 13.28
N TYR A 337 11.28 1.07 12.68
CA TYR A 337 11.55 -0.33 13.06
C TYR A 337 13.01 -0.63 13.44
N ILE A 338 13.93 0.34 13.34
CA ILE A 338 15.35 0.12 13.69
C ILE A 338 15.65 0.45 15.15
N ILE A 339 16.38 -0.47 15.79
CA ILE A 339 16.71 -0.46 17.22
C ILE A 339 17.95 0.42 17.53
N PHE A 340 18.79 0.71 16.54
CA PHE A 340 20.08 1.38 16.71
C PHE A 340 20.11 2.82 16.18
N SER A 341 20.13 3.79 17.10
CA SER A 341 20.16 5.25 16.85
C SER A 341 18.98 5.77 16.01
N PRO A 342 18.02 6.50 16.60
CA PRO A 342 16.67 6.62 16.05
C PRO A 342 16.63 7.29 14.65
N PRO A 343 16.19 6.57 13.60
CA PRO A 343 15.80 7.21 12.34
C PRO A 343 14.70 8.23 12.59
N THR A 344 14.70 9.37 11.87
CA THR A 344 13.80 10.48 12.20
C THR A 344 12.46 10.34 11.49
N VAL A 345 11.41 9.99 12.24
CA VAL A 345 10.01 10.07 11.81
C VAL A 345 9.40 11.33 12.41
N ASN A 346 9.09 12.33 11.57
CA ASN A 346 8.56 13.63 11.96
C ASN A 346 7.16 13.83 11.37
N VAL A 347 6.13 13.73 12.20
CA VAL A 347 4.74 13.63 11.76
C VAL A 347 3.91 14.69 12.49
N ALA A 348 3.44 15.70 11.77
CA ALA A 348 2.78 16.87 12.36
C ALA A 348 1.62 17.39 11.50
N ASN A 349 0.58 17.95 12.13
CA ASN A 349 -0.57 18.58 11.45
C ASN A 349 -1.32 17.65 10.47
N ASN A 350 -1.33 16.33 10.73
CA ASN A 350 -2.02 15.34 9.91
C ASN A 350 -3.39 14.98 10.49
N TRP A 351 -4.27 14.47 9.63
CA TRP A 351 -5.54 13.86 10.02
C TRP A 351 -5.40 12.34 10.02
N TRP A 352 -5.99 11.69 11.03
CA TRP A 352 -6.02 10.25 11.22
C TRP A 352 -7.49 9.83 11.32
N TYR A 353 -7.92 8.79 10.63
CA TYR A 353 -9.28 8.28 10.74
C TYR A 353 -9.35 6.75 10.77
N SER A 354 -9.92 6.22 11.86
CA SER A 354 -10.42 4.85 11.92
C SER A 354 -11.94 4.86 12.09
N ASN A 355 -12.60 3.91 11.45
CA ASN A 355 -14.03 3.63 11.53
C ASN A 355 -14.43 2.84 12.79
N GLU A 356 -13.67 3.00 13.89
CA GLU A 356 -13.90 2.34 15.19
C GLU A 356 -14.84 3.12 16.12
N PHE A 357 -15.35 4.29 15.70
CA PHE A 357 -16.48 4.97 16.36
C PHE A 357 -17.80 4.54 15.68
N GLY A 358 -18.13 3.25 15.78
CA GLY A 358 -19.15 2.60 14.94
C GLY A 358 -20.07 1.55 15.59
N GLN A 359 -19.86 1.18 16.86
CA GLN A 359 -20.84 0.53 17.77
C GLN A 359 -20.29 0.41 19.20
#